data_AF-X1TAP5-F1
#
_entry.id   AF-X1TAP5-F1
#
_cell.length_a   1.000
_cell.length_b   1.000
_cell.length_c   1.000
_cell.angle_alpha   90.00
_cell.angle_beta   90.00
_cell.angle_gamma   90.00
#
_symmetry.space_group_name_H-M   'P 1'
#
loop_
_entity.id
_entity.type
_entity.pdbx_description
1 polymer ?
#
loop_
_entity_poly.entity_id
_entity_poly.type
_entity_poly.pdbx_seq_one_letter_code
_entity_poly.pdbx_strand_id
1 'polypeptide(L)'
;NGFNIASYGSQGQQRTAVLSLKLSELELIKEKERVYPIFFLDDVMSELDEDRRHFLLGLIIDKKVQAFITSINLDYFNSNIKEKSRIFKIEEGKIINL
;
A
#
# COMPACT_ATOMS: atom_id res chain seq x y z
N ASN A 1 -10.78 23.32 10.08
CA ASN A 1 -9.67 24.25 10.37
C ASN A 1 -8.97 24.85 9.16
N GLY A 2 -9.29 24.53 7.89
CA GLY A 2 -8.90 25.36 6.72
C GLY A 2 -7.39 25.52 6.44
N PHE A 3 -6.50 24.96 7.25
CA PHE A 3 -5.06 25.03 7.04
C PHE A 3 -4.61 24.13 5.90
N ASN A 4 -3.72 24.65 5.05
CA ASN A 4 -3.13 23.90 3.96
C ASN A 4 -2.25 22.76 4.52
N ILE A 5 -2.58 21.52 4.19
CA ILE A 5 -1.85 20.35 4.70
C ILE A 5 -0.39 20.30 4.22
N ALA A 6 -0.12 20.77 2.99
CA ALA A 6 1.24 20.87 2.45
C ALA A 6 2.09 21.91 3.18
N SER A 7 1.46 22.94 3.77
CA SER A 7 2.16 24.03 4.44
C SER A 7 2.23 23.88 5.97
N TYR A 8 1.25 23.20 6.59
CA TYR A 8 1.08 23.16 8.06
C TYR A 8 0.93 21.76 8.63
N GLY A 9 0.76 20.73 7.79
CA GLY A 9 0.72 19.36 8.25
C GLY A 9 2.10 18.89 8.70
N SER A 10 2.17 18.11 9.78
CA SER A 10 3.39 17.36 10.08
C SER A 10 3.71 16.41 8.90
N GLN A 11 4.97 16.01 8.75
CA GLN A 11 5.36 15.05 7.72
C GLN A 11 4.47 13.80 7.72
N GLY A 12 4.11 13.31 8.91
CA GLY A 12 3.19 12.19 9.06
C GLY A 12 1.78 12.49 8.53
N GLN A 13 1.23 13.66 8.84
CA GLN A 13 -0.09 14.08 8.35
C GLN A 13 -0.11 14.25 6.82
N GLN A 14 0.94 14.81 6.25
CA GLN A 14 1.08 14.96 4.80
C GLN A 14 1.12 13.60 4.10
N ARG A 15 1.91 12.64 4.61
CA ARG A 15 1.97 11.28 4.07
C ARG A 15 0.64 10.54 4.18
N THR A 16 -0.05 10.65 5.32
CA THR A 16 -1.40 10.08 5.47
C THR A 16 -2.36 10.67 4.45
N ALA A 17 -2.33 12.00 4.23
CA ALA A 17 -3.20 12.64 3.25
C ALA A 17 -2.92 12.19 1.81
N VAL A 18 -1.65 12.04 1.43
CA VAL A 18 -1.26 11.50 0.13
C VAL A 18 -1.74 10.06 -0.04
N LEU A 19 -1.57 9.22 0.99
CA LEU A 19 -2.08 7.85 0.99
C LEU A 19 -3.61 7.83 0.82
N SER A 20 -4.35 8.61 1.60
CA SER A 20 -5.81 8.74 1.47
C SER A 20 -6.24 9.23 0.09
N LEU A 21 -5.46 10.12 -0.54
CA LEU A 21 -5.74 10.59 -1.90
C LEU A 21 -5.55 9.46 -2.92
N LYS A 22 -4.47 8.68 -2.82
CA LYS A 22 -4.24 7.50 -3.68
C LYS A 22 -5.32 6.44 -3.51
N LEU A 23 -5.80 6.24 -2.29
CA LEU A 23 -6.92 5.34 -2.01
C LEU A 23 -8.23 5.86 -2.60
N SER A 24 -8.48 7.17 -2.53
CA SER A 24 -9.67 7.79 -3.14
C SER A 24 -9.62 7.70 -4.67
N GLU A 25 -8.42 7.82 -5.26
CA GLU A 25 -8.19 7.59 -6.69
C GLU A 25 -8.54 6.14 -7.10
N LEU A 26 -8.15 5.14 -6.31
CA LEU A 26 -8.54 3.74 -6.52
C LEU A 26 -10.06 3.54 -6.51
N GLU A 27 -10.77 4.16 -5.55
CA GLU A 27 -12.24 4.09 -5.49
C GLU A 27 -12.90 4.74 -6.69
N LEU A 28 -12.40 5.90 -7.11
CA LEU A 28 -12.91 6.63 -8.27
C LEU A 28 -12.74 5.81 -9.56
N ILE A 29 -11.59 5.14 -9.73
CA ILE A 29 -11.35 4.24 -10.86
C ILE A 29 -12.37 3.10 -10.81
N LYS A 30 -12.57 2.46 -9.64
CA LYS A 30 -13.57 1.40 -9.52
C LYS A 30 -14.99 1.87 -9.82
N GLU A 31 -15.37 3.06 -9.40
CA GLU A 31 -16.69 3.60 -9.67
C GLU A 31 -16.93 3.72 -11.19
N LYS A 32 -15.92 4.21 -11.92
CA LYS A 32 -15.98 4.41 -13.37
C LYS A 32 -15.88 3.11 -14.17
N GLU A 33 -14.91 2.27 -13.83
CA GLU A 33 -14.55 1.06 -14.58
C GLU A 33 -15.24 -0.21 -14.06
N ARG A 34 -15.98 -0.10 -12.94
CA ARG A 34 -16.66 -1.21 -12.23
C ARG A 34 -15.72 -2.30 -11.68
N VAL A 35 -14.42 -2.14 -11.81
CA VAL A 35 -13.39 -3.06 -11.32
C VAL A 35 -12.30 -2.30 -10.58
N TYR A 36 -11.71 -2.88 -9.53
CA TYR A 36 -10.51 -2.31 -8.94
C TYR A 36 -9.33 -2.47 -9.91
N PRO A 37 -8.46 -1.47 -10.05
CA PRO A 37 -7.24 -1.62 -10.82
C PRO A 37 -6.23 -2.49 -10.04
N ILE A 38 -5.19 -2.95 -10.74
CA ILE A 38 -4.03 -3.59 -10.11
C ILE A 38 -3.19 -2.50 -9.45
N PHE A 39 -2.86 -2.70 -8.17
CA PHE A 39 -2.10 -1.73 -7.39
C PHE A 39 -0.63 -2.12 -7.29
N PHE A 40 0.27 -1.26 -7.73
CA PHE A 40 1.72 -1.45 -7.61
C PHE A 40 2.28 -0.54 -6.53
N LEU A 41 3.02 -1.10 -5.59
CA LEU A 41 3.68 -0.38 -4.50
C LEU A 41 5.16 -0.71 -4.52
N ASP A 42 5.98 0.26 -4.94
CA ASP A 42 7.43 0.10 -5.02
C ASP A 42 8.11 0.68 -3.79
N ASP A 43 8.66 -0.18 -2.93
CA ASP A 43 9.36 0.12 -1.66
C ASP A 43 8.61 1.07 -0.67
N VAL A 44 7.32 1.30 -0.89
CA VAL A 44 6.51 2.21 -0.06
C VAL A 44 6.46 1.77 1.41
N MET A 45 6.61 0.48 1.69
CA MET A 45 6.48 -0.07 3.05
C MET A 45 7.57 0.43 4.02
N SER A 46 8.75 0.77 3.49
CA SER A 46 9.87 1.30 4.30
C SER A 46 9.64 2.76 4.73
N GLU A 47 8.78 3.50 4.02
CA GLU A 47 8.46 4.91 4.30
C GLU A 47 7.28 5.11 5.27
N LEU A 48 6.57 4.03 5.59
CA LEU A 48 5.41 4.03 6.45
C LEU A 48 5.80 3.62 7.88
N ASP A 49 5.14 4.22 8.86
CA ASP A 49 5.12 3.68 10.22
C ASP A 49 4.18 2.46 10.29
N GLU A 50 4.21 1.77 11.43
CA GLU A 50 3.46 0.52 11.63
C GLU A 50 1.95 0.69 11.45
N ASP A 51 1.37 1.74 12.04
CA ASP A 51 -0.06 2.04 11.94
C ASP A 51 -0.48 2.28 10.49
N ARG A 52 0.32 3.04 9.72
CA ARG A 52 0.06 3.28 8.30
C ARG A 52 0.20 2.02 7.46
N ARG A 53 1.18 1.15 7.73
CA ARG A 53 1.31 -0.15 7.04
C ARG A 53 0.06 -1.00 7.28
N HIS A 54 -0.37 -1.13 8.53
CA HIS A 54 -1.58 -1.89 8.88
C HIS A 54 -2.83 -1.35 8.20
N PHE A 55 -3.00 -0.03 8.17
CA PHE A 55 -4.11 0.61 7.48
C PHE A 55 -4.13 0.33 5.97
N LEU A 56 -2.99 0.50 5.29
CA LEU A 56 -2.87 0.24 3.85
C LEU A 56 -3.13 -1.23 3.52
N LEU A 57 -2.48 -2.15 4.25
CA LEU A 57 -2.61 -3.58 4.04
C LEU A 57 -4.02 -4.10 4.34
N GLY A 58 -4.66 -3.58 5.39
CA GLY A 58 -6.05 -3.89 5.73
C GLY A 58 -7.00 -3.49 4.61
N LEU A 59 -6.84 -2.28 4.06
CA LEU A 59 -7.66 -1.82 2.94
C LEU A 59 -7.50 -2.70 1.70
N ILE A 60 -6.27 -3.08 1.36
CA ILE A 60 -6.01 -3.96 0.21
C ILE A 60 -6.75 -5.30 0.37
N ILE A 61 -6.68 -5.93 1.55
CA ILE A 61 -7.40 -7.17 1.85
C ILE A 61 -8.91 -6.94 1.78
N ASP A 62 -9.43 -5.98 2.55
CA ASP A 62 -10.87 -5.80 2.78
C ASP A 62 -11.59 -5.47 1.49
N LYS A 63 -10.95 -4.66 0.64
CA LYS A 63 -11.48 -4.28 -0.67
C LYS A 63 -11.17 -5.30 -1.77
N LYS A 64 -10.42 -6.37 -1.47
CA LYS A 64 -10.00 -7.39 -2.44
C LYS A 64 -9.30 -6.78 -3.65
N VAL A 65 -8.46 -5.77 -3.40
CA VAL A 65 -7.64 -5.16 -4.45
C VAL A 65 -6.48 -6.10 -4.77
N GLN A 66 -6.23 -6.37 -6.04
CA GLN A 66 -5.03 -7.10 -6.45
C GLN A 66 -3.83 -6.15 -6.33
N ALA A 67 -2.86 -6.48 -5.48
CA ALA A 67 -1.68 -5.66 -5.26
C ALA A 67 -0.38 -6.44 -5.48
N PHE A 68 0.62 -5.75 -6.05
CA PHE A 68 2.01 -6.18 -6.12
C PHE A 68 2.85 -5.19 -5.30
N ILE A 69 3.59 -5.72 -4.33
CA ILE A 69 4.34 -4.91 -3.37
C ILE A 69 5.78 -5.38 -3.40
N THR A 70 6.72 -4.47 -3.63
CA THR A 70 8.15 -4.73 -3.47
C THR A 70 8.57 -4.32 -2.06
N SER A 71 9.46 -5.10 -1.46
CA SER A 71 10.06 -4.79 -0.16
C SER A 71 11.33 -5.60 0.02
N ILE A 72 12.33 -4.99 0.66
CA ILE A 72 13.54 -5.69 1.11
C ILE A 72 13.36 -6.36 2.48
N ASN A 73 12.28 -6.04 3.20
CA ASN A 73 12.01 -6.55 4.54
C ASN A 73 10.60 -7.15 4.64
N LEU A 74 10.53 -8.45 4.95
CA LEU A 74 9.27 -9.16 5.14
C LEU A 74 8.60 -8.85 6.48
N ASP A 75 9.29 -8.26 7.45
CA ASP A 75 8.75 -7.96 8.78
C ASP A 75 7.72 -6.81 8.75
N TYR A 76 7.68 -6.04 7.66
CA TYR A 76 6.63 -5.05 7.41
C TYR A 76 5.24 -5.67 7.21
N PHE A 77 5.16 -6.97 6.96
CA PHE A 77 3.92 -7.69 6.72
C PHE A 77 3.60 -8.62 7.89
N ASN A 78 2.42 -8.43 8.49
CA ASN A 78 1.96 -9.33 9.55
C ASN A 78 1.61 -10.73 9.02
N SER A 79 1.45 -11.69 9.92
CA SER A 79 1.17 -13.10 9.59
C SER A 79 -0.06 -13.28 8.71
N ASN A 80 -1.16 -12.60 9.02
CA ASN A 80 -2.41 -12.66 8.25
C ASN A 80 -2.23 -12.22 6.79
N ILE A 81 -1.40 -11.20 6.52
CA ILE A 81 -1.06 -10.78 5.15
C ILE A 81 -0.16 -11.81 4.47
N LYS A 82 0.85 -12.31 5.18
CA LYS A 82 1.77 -13.33 4.66
C LYS A 82 1.01 -14.60 4.24
N GLU A 83 0.02 -15.04 5.01
CA GLU A 83 -0.81 -16.21 4.69
C GLU A 83 -1.76 -15.98 3.49
N LYS A 84 -2.22 -14.74 3.28
CA LYS A 84 -3.14 -14.38 2.19
C LYS A 84 -2.43 -13.95 0.91
N SER A 85 -1.11 -13.93 0.90
CA SER A 85 -0.31 -13.44 -0.23
C SER A 85 0.57 -14.54 -0.82
N ARG A 86 0.99 -14.33 -2.07
CA ARG A 86 2.07 -15.10 -2.68
C ARG A 86 3.34 -14.28 -2.57
N ILE A 87 4.37 -14.86 -1.93
CA ILE A 87 5.65 -14.20 -1.71
C ILE A 87 6.65 -14.74 -2.73
N PHE A 88 7.22 -13.85 -3.53
CA PHE A 88 8.26 -14.19 -4.50
C PHE A 88 9.58 -13.57 -4.05
N LYS A 89 10.61 -14.41 -3.90
CA LYS A 89 11.97 -13.93 -3.67
C LYS A 89 12.65 -13.68 -5.01
N ILE A 90 13.29 -12.52 -5.16
CA ILE A 90 14.03 -12.14 -6.36
C ILE A 90 15.52 -12.04 -6.02
N GLU A 91 16.36 -12.77 -6.74
CA GLU A 91 17.82 -12.60 -6.73
C GLU A 91 18.34 -12.66 -8.18
N GLU A 92 19.32 -11.81 -8.51
CA GLU A 92 19.94 -11.76 -9.85
C GLU A 92 18.93 -11.68 -11.02
N GLY A 93 17.81 -10.98 -10.82
CA GLY A 93 16.75 -10.83 -11.83
C GLY A 93 15.88 -12.08 -12.04
N LYS A 94 15.94 -13.07 -11.15
CA LYS A 94 15.16 -14.32 -11.22
C LYS A 94 14.33 -14.54 -9.96
N ILE A 95 13.18 -15.19 -10.12
CA ILE A 95 12.38 -15.71 -9.02
C ILE A 95 12.98 -17.05 -8.58
N ILE A 96 13.29 -17.19 -7.30
CA ILE A 96 14.03 -18.37 -6.78
C ILE A 96 13.14 -19.40 -6.10
N ASN A 97 12.01 -18.97 -5.53
CA ASN A 97 11.05 -19.83 -4.85
C ASN A 97 9.69 -19.68 -5.55
N LEU A 98 9.32 -20.69 -6.35
CA LEU A 98 8.01 -20.86 -6.98
C LEU A 98 7.36 -22.14 -6.44
#